data_AF-A0A965UW03-F1
#
_entry.id   AF-A0A965UW03-F1
#
_cell.length_a   1.000
_cell.length_b   1.000
_cell.length_c   1.000
_cell.angle_alpha   90.00
_cell.angle_beta   90.00
_cell.angle_gamma   90.00
#
_symmetry.space_group_name_H-M   'P 1'
#
loop_
_entity.id
_entity.type
_entity.pdbx_description
1 polymer ?
#
loop_
_entity_poly.entity_id
_entity_poly.type
_entity_poly.pdbx_seq_one_letter_code
_entity_poly.pdbx_strand_id
1 'polypeptide(L)'
;MNVAVSNYNGSRWHYEVTWDYELPKQQNVDPNPLARADIWKWTTGGMSVPALYYYDTGDVLKVLQNTAGDFFEGATTDISTLQASISGNRPTFDYGRATLVTNTVNQDSYLGGAPGTWKCSGISGQPAVEVVNEVEIRYWQIEVSLEYRPDKWTLQLPNVGWNYLDGSTKKRVYVIDADSGDKVPSSNPQPLTSSGGIKTGAPDIIERRVHRQVAFNSYFGTPPA
;
A
#
# COMPACT_ATOMS: atom_id res chain seq x y z
N MET A 1 46.52 -0.73 25.32
CA MET A 1 46.16 0.38 26.23
C MET A 1 47.46 1.09 26.58
N ASN A 2 47.59 2.35 26.17
CA ASN A 2 48.74 3.17 26.50
C ASN A 2 48.26 4.30 27.42
N VAL A 3 49.05 4.59 28.45
CA VAL A 3 48.76 5.67 29.40
C VAL A 3 49.90 6.65 29.34
N ALA A 4 49.58 7.91 29.05
CA ALA A 4 50.51 9.02 29.13
C ALA A 4 50.05 9.96 30.25
N VAL A 5 51.01 10.41 31.06
CA VAL A 5 50.78 11.40 32.11
C VAL A 5 51.71 12.58 31.85
N SER A 6 51.16 13.77 31.72
CA SER A 6 51.91 15.00 31.51
C SER A 6 51.48 16.09 32.49
N ASN A 7 52.38 17.02 32.79
CA ASN A 7 52.05 18.18 33.61
C ASN A 7 51.09 19.10 32.85
N TYR A 8 49.92 19.36 33.42
CA TYR A 8 48.95 20.25 32.78
C TYR A 8 49.43 21.70 32.90
N ASN A 9 49.73 22.34 31.76
CA ASN A 9 50.18 23.74 31.67
C ASN A 9 51.35 24.09 32.63
N GLY A 10 52.29 23.16 32.85
CA GLY A 10 53.45 23.40 33.71
C GLY A 10 53.15 23.53 35.21
N SER A 11 51.92 23.20 35.65
CA SER A 11 51.55 23.21 37.07
C SER A 11 52.12 21.98 37.78
N ARG A 12 52.85 22.18 38.89
CA ARG A 12 53.43 21.09 39.71
C ARG A 12 52.41 20.26 40.50
N TRP A 13 51.14 20.68 40.52
CA TRP A 13 50.08 20.07 41.32
C TRP A 13 48.93 19.50 40.48
N HIS A 14 48.95 19.68 39.16
CA HIS A 14 47.90 19.20 38.27
C HIS A 14 48.50 18.38 37.12
N TYR A 15 47.94 17.20 36.91
CA TYR A 15 48.37 16.27 35.87
C TYR A 15 47.23 16.08 34.88
N GLU A 16 47.58 16.05 33.61
CA GLU A 16 46.72 15.56 32.55
C GLU A 16 47.05 14.10 32.32
N VAL A 17 46.03 13.26 32.41
CA VAL A 17 46.14 11.83 32.18
C VAL A 17 45.37 11.52 30.91
N THR A 18 46.11 11.12 29.88
CA THR A 18 45.53 10.72 28.60
C THR A 18 45.57 9.20 28.50
N TRP A 19 44.40 8.61 28.29
CA TRP A 19 44.24 7.18 28.08
C TRP A 19 43.86 6.90 26.65
N ASP A 20 44.77 6.21 25.95
CA ASP A 20 44.48 5.62 24.65
C ASP A 20 44.11 4.16 24.85
N TYR A 21 42.84 3.87 24.64
CA TYR A 21 42.32 2.52 24.56
C TYR A 21 41.81 2.27 23.15
N GLU A 22 42.09 1.07 22.65
CA GLU A 22 41.44 0.55 21.46
C GLU A 22 40.40 -0.45 21.96
N LEU A 23 39.15 -0.33 21.50
CA LEU A 23 38.18 -1.39 21.72
C LEU A 23 38.74 -2.67 21.07
N PRO A 24 38.63 -3.85 21.71
CA PRO A 24 39.01 -5.09 21.06
C PRO A 24 38.32 -5.14 19.70
N LYS A 25 39.09 -5.18 18.60
CA LYS A 25 38.52 -5.43 17.27
C LYS A 25 37.77 -6.73 17.41
N GLN A 26 36.45 -6.71 17.24
CA GLN A 26 35.65 -7.92 17.36
C GLN A 26 36.20 -8.93 16.35
N GLN A 27 36.79 -10.02 16.86
CA GLN A 27 37.21 -11.15 16.03
C GLN A 27 35.93 -11.76 15.46
N ASN A 28 35.69 -11.61 14.15
CA ASN A 28 34.51 -12.07 13.41
C ASN A 28 33.18 -11.39 13.75
N VAL A 29 32.79 -10.33 13.02
CA VAL A 29 31.35 -9.95 12.96
C VAL A 29 30.91 -9.27 11.66
N ASP A 30 31.48 -9.62 10.50
CA ASP A 30 30.71 -9.43 9.26
C ASP A 30 29.87 -10.69 9.07
N PRO A 31 28.61 -10.73 9.56
CA PRO A 31 27.74 -11.86 9.29
C PRO A 31 27.64 -11.98 7.78
N ASN A 32 27.80 -13.22 7.29
CA ASN A 32 27.57 -13.57 5.89
C ASN A 32 26.40 -12.72 5.35
N PRO A 33 26.56 -11.97 4.25
CA PRO A 33 25.53 -11.04 3.78
C PRO A 33 24.17 -11.73 3.58
N LEU A 34 24.16 -13.03 3.27
CA LEU A 34 22.97 -13.86 3.11
C LEU A 34 22.30 -14.26 4.44
N ALA A 35 23.01 -14.15 5.56
CA ALA A 35 22.49 -14.43 6.91
C ALA A 35 21.96 -13.16 7.60
N ARG A 36 22.11 -11.98 6.99
CA ARG A 36 21.53 -10.74 7.49
C ARG A 36 20.01 -10.82 7.41
N ALA A 37 19.34 -10.44 8.49
CA ALA A 37 17.88 -10.38 8.53
C ALA A 37 17.36 -9.30 7.56
N ASP A 38 16.14 -9.48 7.08
CA ASP A 38 15.48 -8.49 6.24
C ASP A 38 15.22 -7.20 7.04
N ILE A 39 15.48 -6.07 6.41
CA ILE A 39 15.26 -4.74 6.97
C ILE A 39 13.86 -4.29 6.55
N TRP A 40 13.04 -3.94 7.53
CA TRP A 40 11.70 -3.41 7.32
C TRP A 40 11.70 -1.91 7.56
N LYS A 41 11.18 -1.16 6.59
CA LYS A 41 10.99 0.28 6.69
C LYS A 41 9.53 0.62 6.45
N TRP A 42 8.99 1.51 7.27
CA TRP A 42 7.62 1.98 7.18
C TRP A 42 7.59 3.47 6.88
N THR A 43 6.78 3.86 5.92
CA THR A 43 6.57 5.25 5.54
C THR A 43 5.07 5.51 5.46
N THR A 44 4.59 6.59 6.06
CA THR A 44 3.19 7.02 5.92
C THR A 44 3.08 8.09 4.84
N GLY A 45 1.94 8.13 4.16
CA GLY A 45 1.66 9.12 3.13
C GLY A 45 0.17 9.37 2.95
N GLY A 46 -0.16 10.37 2.15
CA GLY A 46 -1.53 10.63 1.69
C GLY A 46 -1.70 10.19 0.24
N MET A 47 -2.86 9.66 -0.10
CA MET A 47 -3.26 9.40 -1.48
C MET A 47 -4.65 9.99 -1.73
N SER A 48 -4.82 10.65 -2.87
CA SER A 48 -6.13 11.14 -3.29
C SER A 48 -6.93 10.03 -3.96
N VAL A 49 -8.16 9.83 -3.51
CA VAL A 49 -9.11 8.82 -4.02
C VAL A 49 -10.46 9.45 -4.32
N PRO A 50 -11.29 8.89 -5.21
CA PRO A 50 -12.64 9.40 -5.46
C PRO A 50 -13.48 9.47 -4.19
N ALA A 51 -14.11 10.62 -3.95
CA ALA A 51 -15.00 10.82 -2.82
C ALA A 51 -16.42 10.39 -3.19
N LEU A 52 -16.84 9.21 -2.71
CA LEU A 52 -18.21 8.72 -2.91
C LEU A 52 -19.10 8.92 -1.68
N TYR A 53 -18.50 9.22 -0.54
CA TYR A 53 -19.19 9.34 0.74
C TYR A 53 -18.68 10.54 1.53
N TYR A 54 -19.49 11.01 2.46
CA TYR A 54 -19.15 12.04 3.43
C TYR A 54 -19.72 11.67 4.81
N TYR A 55 -19.15 12.24 5.87
CA TYR A 55 -19.69 12.14 7.22
C TYR A 55 -20.57 13.36 7.51
N ASP A 56 -21.77 13.14 8.03
CA ASP A 56 -22.63 14.24 8.50
C ASP A 56 -22.26 14.69 9.92
N THR A 57 -23.03 15.64 10.47
CA THR A 57 -22.81 16.18 11.83
C THR A 57 -22.92 15.15 12.96
N GLY A 58 -23.43 13.94 12.68
CA GLY A 58 -23.50 12.84 13.64
C GLY A 58 -22.50 11.71 13.35
N ASP A 59 -21.47 11.98 12.53
CA ASP A 59 -20.51 10.97 12.04
C ASP A 59 -21.18 9.78 11.32
N VAL A 60 -22.36 10.02 10.73
CA VAL A 60 -23.04 9.03 9.93
C VAL A 60 -22.55 9.14 8.49
N LEU A 61 -22.04 8.02 7.96
CA LEU A 61 -21.60 7.94 6.57
C LEU A 61 -22.80 8.06 5.63
N LYS A 62 -22.74 9.02 4.71
CA LYS A 62 -23.75 9.30 3.69
C LYS A 62 -23.11 9.35 2.31
N VAL A 63 -23.91 9.08 1.27
CA VAL A 63 -23.46 9.17 -0.12
C VAL A 63 -23.24 10.63 -0.49
N LEU A 64 -22.10 10.96 -1.08
CA LEU A 64 -21.78 12.31 -1.51
C LEU A 64 -22.46 12.64 -2.84
N GLN A 65 -23.60 13.34 -2.75
CA GLN A 65 -24.45 13.70 -3.90
C GLN A 65 -24.93 15.15 -3.80
N ASN A 66 -25.29 15.73 -4.95
CA ASN A 66 -25.97 17.02 -5.00
C ASN A 66 -27.41 16.91 -4.45
N THR A 67 -28.10 18.03 -4.34
CA THR A 67 -29.50 18.07 -3.84
C THR A 67 -30.51 17.34 -4.73
N ALA A 68 -30.15 17.04 -5.98
CA ALA A 68 -30.95 16.25 -6.92
C ALA A 68 -30.60 14.74 -6.90
N GLY A 69 -29.60 14.31 -6.12
CA GLY A 69 -29.18 12.91 -6.01
C GLY A 69 -28.12 12.45 -7.02
N ASP A 70 -27.49 13.37 -7.75
CA ASP A 70 -26.39 13.05 -8.66
C ASP A 70 -25.04 13.10 -7.95
N PHE A 71 -24.09 12.26 -8.37
CA PHE A 71 -22.71 12.35 -7.86
C PHE A 71 -21.97 13.56 -8.41
N PHE A 72 -21.05 14.08 -7.61
CA PHE A 72 -20.06 15.05 -8.07
C PHE A 72 -18.96 14.33 -8.85
N GLU A 73 -18.91 14.58 -10.16
CA GLU A 73 -17.84 14.06 -11.00
C GLU A 73 -16.50 14.69 -10.62
N GLY A 74 -15.46 13.87 -10.51
CA GLY A 74 -14.10 14.33 -10.18
C GLY A 74 -13.88 14.74 -8.73
N ALA A 75 -14.87 14.58 -7.84
CA ALA A 75 -14.67 14.83 -6.42
C ALA A 75 -13.70 13.80 -5.83
N THR A 76 -12.69 14.27 -5.10
CA THR A 76 -11.69 13.44 -4.45
C THR A 76 -11.56 13.78 -2.97
N THR A 77 -11.10 12.81 -2.19
CA THR A 77 -10.74 12.94 -0.78
C THR A 77 -9.38 12.29 -0.54
N ASP A 78 -8.73 12.63 0.57
CA ASP A 78 -7.44 12.07 0.92
C ASP A 78 -7.63 10.90 1.89
N ILE A 79 -6.90 9.83 1.63
CA ILE A 79 -6.79 8.70 2.55
C ILE A 79 -5.36 8.59 3.05
N SER A 80 -5.22 8.18 4.30
CA SER A 80 -3.93 7.80 4.87
C SER A 80 -3.51 6.45 4.29
N THR A 81 -2.32 6.41 3.73
CA THR A 81 -1.67 5.21 3.20
C THR A 81 -0.42 4.90 4.01
N LEU A 82 -0.06 3.63 4.02
CA LEU A 82 1.16 3.14 4.67
C LEU A 82 1.95 2.33 3.66
N GLN A 83 3.23 2.60 3.50
CA GLN A 83 4.12 1.87 2.64
C GLN A 83 5.11 1.09 3.50
N ALA A 84 5.27 -0.20 3.21
CA ALA A 84 6.32 -1.03 3.78
C ALA A 84 7.35 -1.33 2.69
N SER A 85 8.62 -1.05 2.96
CA SER A 85 9.74 -1.53 2.16
C SER A 85 10.46 -2.64 2.92
N ILE A 86 10.71 -3.76 2.24
CA ILE A 86 11.46 -4.90 2.75
C ILE A 86 12.73 -5.01 1.92
N SER A 87 13.89 -4.84 2.55
CA SER A 87 15.18 -4.97 1.89
C SER A 87 15.93 -6.17 2.46
N GLY A 88 16.45 -7.05 1.60
CA GLY A 88 17.12 -8.26 2.04
C GLY A 88 18.06 -8.85 0.99
N ASN A 89 19.01 -9.66 1.44
CA ASN A 89 20.00 -10.30 0.57
C ASN A 89 19.59 -11.73 0.25
N ARG A 90 19.68 -12.17 -1.01
CA ARG A 90 19.40 -13.54 -1.45
C ARG A 90 20.48 -14.06 -2.39
N PRO A 91 20.74 -15.38 -2.42
CA PRO A 91 21.71 -15.96 -3.34
C PRO A 91 21.28 -15.85 -4.81
N THR A 92 19.96 -15.80 -5.05
CA THR A 92 19.36 -15.74 -6.39
C THR A 92 18.16 -14.79 -6.38
N PHE A 93 17.92 -14.13 -7.51
CA PHE A 93 16.69 -13.39 -7.76
C PHE A 93 15.78 -14.15 -8.72
N ASP A 94 14.60 -14.54 -8.25
CA ASP A 94 13.59 -15.24 -9.07
C ASP A 94 12.68 -14.21 -9.76
N TYR A 95 13.04 -13.87 -11.00
CA TYR A 95 12.27 -12.94 -11.83
C TYR A 95 10.83 -13.41 -12.06
N GLY A 96 10.61 -14.71 -12.24
CA GLY A 96 9.27 -15.27 -12.50
C GLY A 96 8.36 -15.08 -11.29
N ARG A 97 8.87 -15.36 -10.10
CA ARG A 97 8.16 -15.11 -8.84
C ARG A 97 7.94 -13.61 -8.60
N ALA A 98 8.93 -12.77 -8.89
CA ALA A 98 8.79 -11.31 -8.75
C ALA A 98 7.67 -10.76 -9.65
N THR A 99 7.63 -11.15 -10.93
CA THR A 99 6.57 -10.73 -11.86
C THR A 99 5.20 -11.28 -11.47
N LEU A 100 5.16 -12.52 -10.95
CA LEU A 100 3.91 -13.13 -10.49
C LEU A 100 3.28 -12.34 -9.33
N VAL A 101 4.08 -11.84 -8.40
CA VAL A 101 3.55 -11.20 -7.18
C VAL A 101 3.39 -9.68 -7.32
N THR A 102 4.11 -9.05 -8.24
CA THR A 102 3.95 -7.62 -8.52
C THR A 102 2.53 -7.30 -9.01
N ASN A 103 1.97 -6.18 -8.58
CA ASN A 103 0.59 -5.75 -8.85
C ASN A 103 -0.51 -6.70 -8.35
N THR A 104 -0.20 -7.55 -7.37
CA THR A 104 -1.18 -8.36 -6.65
C THR A 104 -1.53 -7.74 -5.30
N VAL A 105 -2.63 -8.19 -4.71
CA VAL A 105 -3.08 -7.78 -3.37
C VAL A 105 -3.16 -8.97 -2.43
N ASN A 106 -3.12 -8.73 -1.12
CA ASN A 106 -3.19 -9.79 -0.13
C ASN A 106 -4.55 -10.52 -0.19
N GLN A 107 -4.49 -11.84 -0.29
CA GLN A 107 -5.67 -12.71 -0.24
C GLN A 107 -6.23 -12.84 1.18
N ASP A 108 -5.33 -12.93 2.16
CA ASP A 108 -5.65 -13.15 3.57
C ASP A 108 -5.21 -11.94 4.41
N SER A 109 -5.54 -11.95 5.70
CA SER A 109 -5.02 -10.93 6.63
C SER A 109 -3.49 -10.91 6.59
N TYR A 110 -2.91 -9.72 6.51
CA TYR A 110 -1.47 -9.51 6.40
C TYR A 110 -1.07 -8.20 7.07
N LEU A 111 -0.11 -8.25 8.00
CA LEU A 111 0.39 -7.08 8.76
C LEU A 111 -0.73 -6.19 9.34
N GLY A 112 -1.75 -6.82 9.93
CA GLY A 112 -2.91 -6.15 10.51
C GLY A 112 -3.96 -5.66 9.50
N GLY A 113 -3.69 -5.74 8.20
CA GLY A 113 -4.63 -5.37 7.14
C GLY A 113 -5.53 -6.53 6.75
N ALA A 114 -6.83 -6.26 6.57
CA ALA A 114 -7.79 -7.22 6.02
C ALA A 114 -7.46 -7.61 4.57
N PRO A 115 -8.04 -8.70 4.03
CA PRO A 115 -7.90 -9.06 2.61
C PRO A 115 -8.11 -7.88 1.63
N GLY A 116 -7.20 -7.73 0.67
CA GLY A 116 -7.26 -6.72 -0.39
C GLY A 116 -6.80 -5.31 0.01
N THR A 117 -6.23 -5.12 1.19
CA THR A 117 -5.74 -3.82 1.68
C THR A 117 -4.26 -3.57 1.38
N TRP A 118 -3.44 -4.62 1.29
CA TRP A 118 -2.03 -4.55 0.92
C TRP A 118 -1.86 -4.90 -0.55
N LYS A 119 -1.10 -4.10 -1.28
CA LYS A 119 -0.68 -4.33 -2.67
C LYS A 119 0.83 -4.43 -2.74
N CYS A 120 1.34 -5.35 -3.55
CA CYS A 120 2.75 -5.34 -3.93
C CYS A 120 2.93 -4.40 -5.12
N SER A 121 3.57 -3.25 -4.88
CA SER A 121 3.80 -2.23 -5.91
C SER A 121 4.98 -2.56 -6.80
N GLY A 122 5.99 -3.24 -6.25
CA GLY A 122 7.16 -3.65 -7.01
C GLY A 122 8.10 -4.53 -6.22
N ILE A 123 8.88 -5.31 -6.95
CA ILE A 123 9.99 -6.10 -6.45
C ILE A 123 11.17 -5.82 -7.37
N SER A 124 12.28 -5.34 -6.81
CA SER A 124 13.53 -5.10 -7.52
C SER A 124 14.64 -6.00 -6.99
N GLY A 125 15.64 -6.23 -7.84
CA GLY A 125 16.81 -7.03 -7.50
C GLY A 125 18.05 -6.45 -8.17
N GLN A 126 19.11 -6.22 -7.41
CA GLN A 126 20.39 -5.75 -7.90
C GLN A 126 21.51 -6.72 -7.49
N PRO A 127 22.40 -7.13 -8.41
CA PRO A 127 23.54 -7.96 -8.04
C PRO A 127 24.54 -7.13 -7.21
N ALA A 128 25.09 -7.74 -6.17
CA ALA A 128 26.07 -7.17 -5.27
C ALA A 128 27.16 -8.18 -4.93
N VAL A 129 28.33 -7.67 -4.55
CA VAL A 129 29.50 -8.48 -4.17
C VAL A 129 30.10 -7.88 -2.91
N GLU A 130 30.41 -8.72 -1.94
CA GLU A 130 31.06 -8.32 -0.69
C GLU A 130 32.14 -9.35 -0.32
N VAL A 131 33.30 -8.87 0.13
CA VAL A 131 34.38 -9.74 0.59
C VAL A 131 34.27 -9.86 2.10
N VAL A 132 33.99 -11.07 2.59
CA VAL A 132 33.87 -11.38 4.01
C VAL A 132 34.90 -12.45 4.35
N ASN A 133 35.78 -12.16 5.31
CA ASN A 133 36.87 -13.07 5.71
C ASN A 133 37.71 -13.56 4.51
N GLU A 134 38.09 -12.63 3.62
CA GLU A 134 38.87 -12.90 2.40
C GLU A 134 38.16 -13.78 1.35
N VAL A 135 36.88 -14.10 1.55
CA VAL A 135 36.04 -14.83 0.60
C VAL A 135 35.08 -13.86 -0.08
N GLU A 136 35.09 -13.86 -1.41
CA GLU A 136 34.13 -13.11 -2.22
C GLU A 136 32.77 -13.79 -2.20
N ILE A 137 31.74 -13.09 -1.74
CA ILE A 137 30.35 -13.55 -1.72
C ILE A 137 29.53 -12.71 -2.70
N ARG A 138 28.95 -13.37 -3.69
CA ARG A 138 28.03 -12.76 -4.67
C ARG A 138 26.60 -13.02 -4.25
N TYR A 139 25.77 -11.98 -4.27
CA TYR A 139 24.36 -12.07 -3.88
C TYR A 139 23.51 -11.05 -4.63
N TRP A 140 22.21 -11.12 -4.41
CA TRP A 140 21.21 -10.18 -4.90
C TRP A 140 20.67 -9.38 -3.72
N GLN A 141 20.74 -8.06 -3.81
CA GLN A 141 19.99 -7.14 -2.95
C GLN A 141 18.58 -7.02 -3.52
N ILE A 142 17.59 -7.47 -2.76
CA ILE A 142 16.18 -7.44 -3.13
C ILE A 142 15.51 -6.34 -2.34
N GLU A 143 14.69 -5.54 -3.01
CA GLU A 143 13.77 -4.62 -2.38
C GLU A 143 12.33 -4.93 -2.80
N VAL A 144 11.44 -5.06 -1.83
CA VAL A 144 10.00 -5.25 -2.04
C VAL A 144 9.30 -4.00 -1.53
N SER A 145 8.42 -3.43 -2.35
CA SER A 145 7.56 -2.33 -1.96
C SER A 145 6.11 -2.79 -1.85
N LEU A 146 5.53 -2.62 -0.66
CA LEU A 146 4.14 -2.91 -0.37
C LEU A 146 3.40 -1.62 0.01
N GLU A 147 2.21 -1.43 -0.52
CA GLU A 147 1.35 -0.28 -0.22
C GLU A 147 0.04 -0.74 0.41
N TYR A 148 -0.29 -0.11 1.54
CA TYR A 148 -1.52 -0.31 2.28
C TYR A 148 -2.52 0.79 2.00
N ARG A 149 -3.75 0.35 1.76
CA ARG A 149 -4.92 1.18 1.56
C ARG A 149 -6.07 0.68 2.46
N PRO A 150 -6.59 1.50 3.40
CA PRO A 150 -7.59 1.06 4.38
C PRO A 150 -8.94 0.70 3.75
N ASP A 151 -9.33 1.39 2.68
CA ASP A 151 -10.55 1.18 1.90
C ASP A 151 -10.39 0.14 0.78
N LYS A 152 -9.30 -0.65 0.83
CA LYS A 152 -8.94 -1.71 -0.13
C LYS A 152 -8.55 -1.18 -1.52
N TRP A 153 -7.92 -2.05 -2.29
CA TRP A 153 -7.54 -1.81 -3.68
C TRP A 153 -8.63 -2.18 -4.70
N THR A 154 -9.82 -2.54 -4.22
CA THR A 154 -10.98 -2.83 -5.05
C THR A 154 -11.60 -1.51 -5.51
N LEU A 155 -11.97 -1.41 -6.79
CA LEU A 155 -12.65 -0.22 -7.29
C LEU A 155 -14.08 -0.18 -6.76
N GLN A 156 -14.46 0.95 -6.19
CA GLN A 156 -15.83 1.27 -5.84
C GLN A 156 -16.41 2.19 -6.93
N LEU A 157 -17.41 1.70 -7.65
CA LEU A 157 -17.96 2.40 -8.81
C LEU A 157 -19.47 2.60 -8.61
N PRO A 158 -19.99 3.84 -8.71
CA PRO A 158 -21.42 4.07 -8.78
C PRO A 158 -22.04 3.33 -9.96
N ASN A 159 -23.05 2.50 -9.71
CA ASN A 159 -23.75 1.77 -10.75
C ASN A 159 -24.73 2.68 -11.49
N VAL A 160 -24.21 3.45 -12.44
CA VAL A 160 -25.00 4.33 -13.30
C VAL A 160 -24.84 3.89 -14.74
N GLY A 161 -25.90 4.05 -15.53
CA GLY A 161 -25.84 3.63 -16.93
C GLY A 161 -26.91 4.25 -17.81
N TRP A 162 -26.64 4.21 -19.11
CA TRP A 162 -27.59 4.60 -20.16
C TRP A 162 -28.61 3.51 -20.49
N ASN A 163 -28.44 2.31 -19.91
CA ASN A 163 -29.32 1.18 -20.11
C ASN A 163 -29.55 0.49 -18.77
N TYR A 164 -30.72 -0.12 -18.61
CA TYR A 164 -31.07 -0.97 -17.47
C TYR A 164 -31.57 -2.33 -17.96
N LEU A 165 -31.64 -3.29 -17.06
CA LEU A 165 -32.21 -4.61 -17.28
C LEU A 165 -33.64 -4.64 -16.73
N ASP A 166 -34.59 -4.93 -17.61
CA ASP A 166 -35.95 -5.30 -17.24
C ASP A 166 -36.07 -6.82 -17.35
N GLY A 167 -35.92 -7.51 -16.23
CA GLY A 167 -35.61 -8.94 -16.21
C GLY A 167 -34.27 -9.22 -16.90
N SER A 168 -34.31 -9.94 -18.02
CA SER A 168 -33.11 -10.25 -18.83
C SER A 168 -32.98 -9.36 -20.08
N THR A 169 -33.90 -8.41 -20.28
CA THR A 169 -33.91 -7.58 -21.48
C THR A 169 -33.26 -6.23 -21.20
N LYS A 170 -32.21 -5.90 -21.96
CA LYS A 170 -31.57 -4.58 -21.92
C LYS A 170 -32.47 -3.55 -22.57
N LYS A 171 -32.82 -2.50 -21.82
CA LYS A 171 -33.64 -1.37 -22.27
C LYS A 171 -32.94 -0.04 -22.00
N ARG A 172 -33.27 0.99 -22.79
CA ARG A 172 -32.80 2.37 -22.58
C ARG A 172 -33.42 2.91 -21.28
N VAL A 173 -32.62 3.57 -20.45
CA VAL A 173 -33.14 4.26 -19.26
C VAL A 173 -34.06 5.42 -19.67
N TYR A 174 -35.04 5.71 -18.84
CA TYR A 174 -36.06 6.72 -19.10
C TYR A 174 -36.26 7.61 -17.87
N VAL A 175 -36.80 8.80 -18.09
CA VAL A 175 -37.42 9.63 -17.06
C VAL A 175 -38.92 9.73 -17.36
N ILE A 176 -39.71 10.05 -16.34
CA ILE A 176 -41.14 10.31 -16.53
C ILE A 176 -41.27 11.80 -16.80
N ASP A 177 -41.81 12.13 -17.97
CA ASP A 177 -42.14 13.51 -18.33
C ASP A 177 -43.24 14.03 -17.41
N ALA A 178 -43.02 15.20 -16.81
CA ALA A 178 -43.90 15.72 -15.75
C ALA A 178 -45.27 16.18 -16.29
N ASP A 179 -45.34 16.56 -17.56
CA ASP A 179 -46.56 17.12 -18.17
C ASP A 179 -47.44 16.02 -18.77
N SER A 180 -46.82 15.02 -19.40
CA SER A 180 -47.51 13.92 -20.09
C SER A 180 -47.60 12.63 -19.27
N GLY A 181 -46.71 12.42 -18.30
CA GLY A 181 -46.55 11.15 -17.59
C GLY A 181 -45.90 10.04 -18.43
N ASP A 182 -45.48 10.34 -19.65
CA ASP A 182 -44.89 9.38 -20.56
C ASP A 182 -43.42 9.08 -20.21
N LYS A 183 -42.98 7.86 -20.53
CA LYS A 183 -41.58 7.46 -20.39
C LYS A 183 -40.78 7.99 -21.57
N VAL A 184 -39.97 9.01 -21.32
CA VAL A 184 -39.07 9.59 -22.33
C VAL A 184 -37.63 9.11 -22.09
N PRO A 185 -36.84 8.82 -23.13
CA PRO A 185 -35.45 8.41 -22.97
C PRO A 185 -34.65 9.44 -22.17
N SER A 186 -33.91 8.99 -21.15
CA SER A 186 -33.12 9.92 -20.34
C SER A 186 -31.93 10.46 -21.12
N SER A 187 -31.70 11.76 -20.99
CA SER A 187 -30.54 12.48 -21.50
C SER A 187 -29.30 12.32 -20.63
N ASN A 188 -29.43 11.73 -19.43
CA ASN A 188 -28.33 11.44 -18.50
C ASN A 188 -28.36 9.96 -18.08
N PRO A 189 -27.22 9.35 -17.71
CA PRO A 189 -27.22 8.01 -17.14
C PRO A 189 -28.09 7.98 -15.87
N GLN A 190 -28.78 6.88 -15.65
CA GLN A 190 -29.66 6.71 -14.49
C GLN A 190 -29.05 5.76 -13.46
N PRO A 191 -29.37 5.95 -12.17
CA PRO A 191 -29.00 5.02 -11.11
C PRO A 191 -29.55 3.61 -11.34
N LEU A 192 -28.72 2.60 -11.09
CA LEU A 192 -29.09 1.20 -11.23
C LEU A 192 -28.95 0.44 -9.91
N THR A 193 -29.77 -0.60 -9.75
CA THR A 193 -29.63 -1.62 -8.71
C THR A 193 -28.49 -2.57 -9.02
N SER A 194 -28.01 -3.32 -8.04
CA SER A 194 -26.99 -4.37 -8.19
C SER A 194 -27.37 -5.46 -9.20
N SER A 195 -28.66 -5.64 -9.49
CA SER A 195 -29.18 -6.53 -10.54
C SER A 195 -29.30 -5.87 -11.92
N GLY A 196 -28.99 -4.59 -12.04
CA GLY A 196 -29.05 -3.81 -13.27
C GLY A 196 -30.39 -3.16 -13.58
N GLY A 197 -31.38 -3.26 -12.69
CA GLY A 197 -32.67 -2.57 -12.83
C GLY A 197 -32.54 -1.07 -12.57
N ILE A 198 -33.50 -0.27 -13.04
CA ILE A 198 -33.52 1.17 -12.74
C ILE A 198 -33.85 1.40 -11.25
N LYS A 199 -33.18 2.36 -10.62
CA LYS A 199 -33.34 2.68 -9.20
C LYS A 199 -33.69 4.16 -9.02
N THR A 200 -34.59 4.45 -8.07
CA THR A 200 -34.84 5.82 -7.62
C THR A 200 -33.87 6.18 -6.50
N GLY A 201 -33.22 7.34 -6.59
CA GLY A 201 -32.22 7.80 -5.62
C GLY A 201 -30.80 7.29 -5.92
N ALA A 202 -29.95 7.18 -4.89
CA ALA A 202 -28.55 6.82 -5.07
C ALA A 202 -28.38 5.41 -5.68
N PRO A 203 -27.52 5.23 -6.70
CA PRO A 203 -27.22 3.93 -7.27
C PRO A 203 -26.51 3.03 -6.26
N ASP A 204 -26.55 1.73 -6.51
CA ASP A 204 -25.73 0.79 -5.76
C ASP A 204 -24.25 1.01 -6.11
N ILE A 205 -23.35 0.85 -5.14
CA ILE A 205 -21.91 0.85 -5.42
C ILE A 205 -21.49 -0.57 -5.80
N ILE A 206 -20.89 -0.69 -6.96
CA ILE A 206 -20.31 -1.94 -7.43
C ILE A 206 -18.84 -1.99 -7.04
N GLU A 207 -18.48 -3.10 -6.40
CA GLU A 207 -17.09 -3.45 -6.15
C GLU A 207 -16.51 -4.27 -7.32
N ARG A 208 -15.38 -3.82 -7.88
CA ARG A 208 -14.63 -4.51 -8.93
C ARG A 208 -13.17 -4.66 -8.56
N ARG A 209 -12.76 -5.90 -8.34
CA ARG A 209 -11.36 -6.24 -8.07
C ARG A 209 -10.59 -6.27 -9.38
N VAL A 210 -9.66 -5.32 -9.54
CA VAL A 210 -8.77 -5.23 -10.71
C VAL A 210 -7.44 -5.96 -10.50
N HIS A 211 -7.03 -6.16 -9.24
CA HIS A 211 -5.79 -6.85 -8.89
C HIS A 211 -6.02 -8.31 -8.52
N ARG A 212 -5.11 -9.20 -8.94
CA ARG A 212 -5.15 -10.60 -8.50
C ARG A 212 -4.81 -10.68 -7.01
N GLN A 213 -5.43 -11.64 -6.31
CA GLN A 213 -5.12 -11.96 -4.93
C GLN A 213 -4.09 -13.08 -4.83
N VAL A 214 -3.14 -12.95 -3.90
CA VAL A 214 -2.18 -14.00 -3.53
C VAL A 214 -1.91 -14.00 -2.02
N ALA A 215 -1.51 -15.14 -1.47
CA ALA A 215 -1.23 -15.28 -0.04
C ALA A 215 0.11 -14.62 0.34
N PHE A 216 0.09 -13.34 0.74
CA PHE A 216 1.29 -12.54 1.03
C PHE A 216 2.21 -13.16 2.09
N ASN A 217 1.64 -13.84 3.09
CA ASN A 217 2.41 -14.58 4.12
C ASN A 217 3.39 -15.61 3.51
N SER A 218 3.08 -16.18 2.35
CA SER A 218 3.96 -17.13 1.66
C SER A 218 5.12 -16.49 0.87
N TYR A 219 5.10 -15.16 0.71
CA TYR A 219 6.06 -14.43 -0.12
C TYR A 219 6.95 -13.47 0.68
N PHE A 220 6.39 -12.78 1.67
CA PHE A 220 7.03 -11.62 2.28
C PHE A 220 7.36 -11.79 3.77
N GLY A 221 6.84 -12.85 4.41
CA GLY A 221 7.06 -13.09 5.84
C GLY A 221 6.43 -12.01 6.72
N THR A 222 6.99 -11.82 7.91
CA THR A 222 6.55 -10.80 8.88
C THR A 222 7.77 -10.10 9.48
N PRO A 223 7.65 -8.82 9.89
CA PRO A 223 8.74 -8.13 10.57
C PRO A 223 9.14 -8.88 11.85
N PRO A 224 10.43 -8.85 12.23
CA PRO A 224 10.88 -9.35 13.52
C PRO A 224 10.24 -8.51 14.64
N ALA A 225 9.92 -9.18 15.76
CA ALA A 225 9.31 -8.58 16.94
C ALA A 225 10.29 -7.66 17.70
#